data_AF-A0A800IKY9-F1
#
_entry.id   AF-A0A800IKY9-F1
#
_cell.length_a   1.000
_cell.length_b   1.000
_cell.length_c   1.000
_cell.angle_alpha   90.00
_cell.angle_beta   90.00
_cell.angle_gamma   90.00
#
_symmetry.space_group_name_H-M   'P 1'
#
loop_
_entity.id
_entity.type
_entity.pdbx_description
1 polymer ?
#
loop_
_entity_poly.entity_id
_entity_poly.type
_entity_poly.pdbx_seq_one_letter_code
_entity_poly.pdbx_strand_id
1 'polypeptide(L)'
;MLYYMGLALAIGIGLPIGVIGAGIGQGLATAFAVQGVARQPEAAGRIQTFMIIGLVLIESLVIYSFLLAILLMGNLPTFEQILQLAQAGQ
;
A
#
# COMPACT_ATOMS: atom_id res chain seq x y z
N MET A 1 -15.02 20.87 8.55
CA MET A 1 -13.55 20.72 8.71
C MET A 1 -13.03 19.33 9.15
N LEU A 2 -13.54 18.73 10.22
CA LEU A 2 -12.96 17.48 10.79
C LEU A 2 -12.91 16.30 9.81
N TYR A 3 -13.94 16.16 8.96
CA TYR A 3 -14.03 15.14 7.92
C TYR A 3 -12.87 15.21 6.90
N TYR A 4 -12.60 16.40 6.35
CA TYR A 4 -11.53 16.61 5.37
C TYR A 4 -10.15 16.36 5.97
N MET A 5 -9.95 16.73 7.24
CA MET A 5 -8.71 16.44 7.97
C MET A 5 -8.52 14.93 8.17
N GLY A 6 -9.58 14.20 8.55
CA GLY A 6 -9.54 12.73 8.67
C GLY A 6 -9.20 12.06 7.34
N LEU A 7 -9.79 12.53 6.24
CA LEU A 7 -9.53 12.02 4.89
C LEU A 7 -8.07 12.28 4.46
N ALA A 8 -7.55 13.49 4.70
CA ALA A 8 -6.17 13.85 4.37
C ALA A 8 -5.15 13.00 5.15
N LEU A 9 -5.39 12.74 6.44
CA LEU A 9 -4.53 11.87 7.25
C LEU A 9 -4.59 10.40 6.78
N ALA A 10 -5.80 9.88 6.51
CA ALA A 10 -5.97 8.52 6.03
C ALA A 10 -5.25 8.26 4.68
N ILE A 11 -5.36 9.21 3.75
CA ILE A 11 -4.75 9.09 2.42
C ILE A 11 -3.24 9.39 2.49
N GLY A 12 -2.85 10.50 3.13
CA GLY A 12 -1.48 11.00 3.13
C GLY A 12 -0.53 10.22 4.03
N ILE A 13 -1.05 9.49 5.03
CA ILE A 13 -0.24 8.72 5.98
C ILE A 13 -0.63 7.25 5.98
N GLY A 14 -1.92 6.94 6.02
CA GLY A 14 -2.40 5.55 6.09
C GLY A 14 -2.00 4.69 4.89
N LEU A 15 -2.21 5.19 3.67
CA LEU A 15 -1.85 4.46 2.45
C LEU A 15 -0.32 4.24 2.32
N PRO A 16 0.55 5.25 2.48
CA PRO A 16 2.00 5.04 2.43
C PRO A 16 2.51 4.03 3.46
N ILE A 17 1.99 4.03 4.69
CA ILE A 17 2.40 3.07 5.72
C ILE A 17 2.08 1.63 5.29
N GLY A 18 0.88 1.41 4.72
CA GLY A 18 0.49 0.10 4.21
C GLY A 18 1.42 -0.40 3.09
N VAL A 19 1.77 0.48 2.14
CA VAL A 19 2.68 0.15 1.04
C VAL A 19 4.11 -0.13 1.53
N ILE A 20 4.60 0.63 2.51
CA ILE A 20 5.91 0.38 3.13
C ILE A 20 5.92 -0.99 3.82
N GLY A 21 4.86 -1.31 4.57
CA GLY A 21 4.71 -2.62 5.21
C GLY A 21 4.70 -3.77 4.20
N ALA A 22 4.01 -3.60 3.07
CA ALA A 22 4.02 -4.56 1.97
C ALA A 22 5.41 -4.75 1.38
N GLY A 23 6.14 -3.67 1.09
CA GLY A 23 7.51 -3.73 0.56
C GLY A 23 8.48 -4.46 1.49
N ILE A 24 8.38 -4.23 2.80
CA ILE A 24 9.16 -4.97 3.80
C ILE A 24 8.79 -6.46 3.78
N GLY A 25 7.50 -6.78 3.77
CA GLY A 25 7.01 -8.16 3.72
C GLY A 25 7.48 -8.92 2.48
N GLN A 26 7.43 -8.28 1.30
CA GLN A 26 7.91 -8.86 0.05
C GLN A 26 9.43 -9.08 0.05
N GLY A 27 10.19 -8.12 0.57
CA GLY A 27 11.64 -8.25 0.71
C GLY A 27 12.03 -9.42 1.60
N LEU A 28 11.37 -9.58 2.75
CA LEU A 28 11.59 -10.70 3.67
C LEU A 28 11.20 -12.04 3.05
N ALA A 29 10.02 -12.14 2.42
CA ALA A 29 9.56 -13.36 1.77
C ALA A 29 10.55 -13.82 0.69
N THR A 30 11.06 -12.88 -0.11
CA THR A 30 12.04 -13.16 -1.16
C THR A 30 13.39 -13.59 -0.57
N ALA A 31 13.87 -12.92 0.47
CA ALA A 31 15.12 -13.28 1.13
C ALA A 31 15.07 -14.71 1.71
N PHE A 32 13.97 -15.09 2.37
CA PHE A 32 13.79 -16.44 2.89
C PHE A 32 13.64 -17.49 1.79
N ALA A 33 12.97 -17.16 0.68
CA ALA A 33 12.88 -18.05 -0.47
C ALA A 33 14.27 -18.32 -1.07
N VAL A 34 15.09 -17.30 -1.28
CA VAL A 34 16.47 -17.45 -1.79
C VAL A 34 17.33 -18.30 -0.85
N GLN A 35 17.25 -18.07 0.47
CA GLN A 35 17.96 -18.90 1.45
C GLN A 35 17.45 -20.35 1.45
N GLY A 36 16.15 -20.55 1.29
CA GLY A 36 15.54 -21.87 1.17
C GLY A 36 16.05 -22.62 -0.06
N VAL A 37 16.08 -21.95 -1.22
CA VAL A 37 16.63 -22.51 -2.47
C VAL A 37 18.11 -22.85 -2.32
N ALA A 38 18.90 -21.98 -1.69
CA ALA A 38 20.32 -22.24 -1.46
C ALA A 38 20.58 -23.48 -0.58
N ARG A 39 19.69 -23.76 0.37
CA ARG A 39 19.76 -24.94 1.25
C ARG A 39 19.20 -26.21 0.61
N GLN A 40 18.17 -26.08 -0.22
CA GLN A 40 17.46 -27.18 -0.86
C GLN A 40 17.18 -26.86 -2.34
N PRO A 41 18.19 -26.95 -3.22
CA PRO A 41 18.04 -26.61 -4.63
C PRO A 41 17.03 -27.50 -5.37
N GLU A 42 16.88 -28.76 -4.93
CA GLU A 42 15.91 -29.72 -5.47
C GLU A 42 14.45 -29.27 -5.26
N ALA A 43 14.19 -28.46 -4.23
CA ALA A 43 12.87 -27.93 -3.93
C ALA A 43 12.59 -26.55 -4.54
N ALA A 44 13.49 -26.01 -5.38
CA ALA A 44 13.45 -24.63 -5.82
C ALA A 44 12.12 -24.21 -6.47
N GLY A 45 11.58 -25.05 -7.37
CA GLY A 45 10.30 -24.77 -8.02
C GLY A 45 9.12 -24.69 -7.05
N ARG A 46 9.11 -25.55 -6.01
CA ARG A 46 8.07 -25.53 -4.97
C ARG A 46 8.21 -24.29 -4.07
N ILE A 47 9.43 -23.93 -3.69
CA ILE A 47 9.71 -22.72 -2.91
C ILE A 47 9.27 -21.47 -3.67
N GLN A 48 9.61 -21.37 -4.97
CA GLN A 48 9.20 -20.26 -5.82
C GLN A 48 7.68 -20.16 -5.93
N THR A 49 6.97 -21.28 -6.04
CA THR A 49 5.50 -21.31 -6.10
C THR A 49 4.88 -20.71 -4.84
N PHE A 50 5.34 -21.14 -3.66
CA PHE A 50 4.83 -20.59 -2.38
C PHE A 50 5.21 -19.12 -2.18
N MET A 51 6.43 -18.73 -2.59
CA MET A 51 6.87 -17.34 -2.56
C MET A 51 5.94 -16.47 -3.41
N ILE A 52 5.66 -16.86 -4.66
CA ILE A 52 4.79 -16.09 -5.56
C ILE A 52 3.37 -15.97 -4.99
N ILE A 53 2.80 -17.05 -4.44
CA ILE A 53 1.49 -16.99 -3.79
C ILE A 53 1.49 -15.97 -2.65
N GLY A 54 2.51 -16.00 -1.78
CA GLY A 54 2.66 -15.03 -0.70
C GLY A 54 2.81 -13.59 -1.21
N LEU A 55 3.63 -13.37 -2.23
CA LEU A 55 3.85 -12.05 -2.83
C LEU A 55 2.56 -11.49 -3.45
N VAL A 56 1.79 -12.31 -4.17
CA VAL A 56 0.51 -11.90 -4.77
C VAL A 56 -0.51 -11.50 -3.71
N LEU A 57 -0.57 -12.20 -2.58
CA LEU A 57 -1.46 -11.84 -1.48
C LEU A 57 -1.07 -10.49 -0.87
N ILE A 58 0.22 -10.27 -0.63
CA ILE A 58 0.72 -8.97 -0.15
C ILE A 58 0.38 -7.87 -1.18
N GLU A 59 0.57 -8.17 -2.46
CA GLU A 59 0.39 -7.18 -3.51
C GLU A 59 -1.07 -6.80 -3.78
N SER A 60 -2.02 -7.67 -3.45
CA SER A 60 -3.44 -7.32 -3.49
C SER A 60 -3.76 -6.09 -2.61
N LEU A 61 -3.09 -5.94 -1.46
CA LEU A 61 -3.28 -4.80 -0.56
C LEU A 61 -2.68 -3.51 -1.13
N VAL A 62 -1.53 -3.63 -1.81
CA VAL A 62 -0.89 -2.51 -2.51
C VAL A 62 -1.76 -2.04 -3.67
N ILE A 63 -2.33 -2.96 -4.44
CA ILE A 63 -3.26 -2.64 -5.53
C ILE A 63 -4.51 -1.94 -4.99
N TYR A 64 -5.08 -2.37 -3.87
CA TYR A 64 -6.21 -1.65 -3.25
C TYR A 64 -5.83 -0.23 -2.81
N SER A 65 -4.60 -0.04 -2.30
CA SER A 65 -4.09 1.28 -1.93
C SER A 65 -3.92 2.18 -3.15
N PHE A 66 -3.40 1.64 -4.25
CA PHE A 66 -3.27 2.34 -5.52
C PHE A 66 -4.63 2.66 -6.15
N LEU A 67 -5.58 1.72 -6.10
CA LEU A 67 -6.94 1.90 -6.59
C LEU A 67 -7.64 3.05 -5.84
N LEU A 68 -7.52 3.10 -4.51
CA LEU A 68 -8.06 4.20 -3.71
C LEU A 68 -7.42 5.53 -4.12
N ALA A 69 -6.10 5.57 -4.33
CA ALA A 69 -5.42 6.78 -4.79
C ALA A 69 -5.96 7.27 -6.16
N ILE A 70 -6.20 6.37 -7.12
CA ILE A 70 -6.79 6.71 -8.41
C ILE A 70 -8.24 7.19 -8.26
N LEU A 71 -9.07 6.50 -7.48
CA LEU A 71 -10.48 6.88 -7.31
C LEU A 71 -10.64 8.27 -6.66
N LEU A 72 -9.72 8.62 -5.77
CA LEU A 72 -9.72 9.91 -5.09
C LEU A 72 -9.05 11.02 -5.92
N MET A 73 -8.25 10.66 -6.93
CA MET A 73 -7.59 11.61 -7.81
C MET A 73 -8.63 12.47 -8.54
N GLY A 74 -8.60 13.79 -8.30
CA GLY A 74 -9.53 14.75 -8.90
C GLY A 74 -10.87 14.92 -8.17
N ASN A 75 -11.22 14.03 -7.23
CA ASN A 75 -12.41 14.17 -6.37
C ASN A 75 -12.11 14.88 -5.04
N LEU A 76 -10.83 15.13 -4.76
CA LEU A 76 -10.40 15.83 -3.55
C LEU A 76 -10.53 17.36 -3.73
N PRO A 77 -11.07 18.08 -2.73
CA PRO A 77 -11.17 19.53 -2.80
C PRO A 77 -9.78 20.16 -2.85
N THR A 78 -9.63 21.20 -3.67
CA THR A 78 -8.39 21.96 -3.78
C THR A 78 -8.17 22.79 -2.51
N PHE A 79 -6.91 23.16 -2.27
CA PHE A 79 -6.54 24.01 -1.13
C PHE A 79 -7.37 25.30 -1.07
N GLU A 80 -7.59 25.95 -2.23
CA GLU A 80 -8.42 27.15 -2.33
C GLU A 80 -9.88 26.91 -1.91
N GLN A 81 -10.46 25.76 -2.31
CA GLN A 81 -11.82 25.38 -1.91
C GLN A 81 -11.91 25.15 -0.41
N ILE A 82 -10.90 24.50 0.18
CA ILE A 82 -10.83 24.27 1.63
C ILE A 82 -10.69 25.60 2.38
N LEU A 83 -9.85 26.52 1.88
CA LEU A 83 -9.62 27.83 2.49
C LEU A 83 -10.88 28.71 2.44
N GLN A 84 -11.61 28.69 1.32
CA GLN A 84 -12.88 29.39 1.19
C GLN A 84 -13.94 28.83 2.15
N LEU A 85 -14.03 27.50 2.30
CA LEU A 85 -14.92 26.87 3.28
C LEU A 85 -14.53 27.27 4.72
N ALA A 86 -13.24 27.37 5.01
CA ALA A 86 -12.73 27.79 6.32
C ALA A 86 -13.09 29.25 6.65
N GLN A 87 -12.96 30.14 5.67
CA GLN A 87 -13.29 31.56 5.83
C GLN A 87 -14.81 31.81 5.87
N ALA A 88 -15.59 30.93 5.24
CA ALA A 88 -17.06 30.97 5.28
C ALA A 88 -17.68 30.50 6.62
N GLY A 89 -16.86 30.02 7.57
CA GLY A 89 -17.33 29.63 8.90
C GLY A 89 -18.03 28.26 8.98
N GLN A 90 -17.77 27.33 8.03
CA GLN A 90 -18.26 25.93 8.07
C GLN A 90 -17.14 24.88 8.14
#